data_AF-D8FUW2-F1
#
_entry.id   AF-D8FUW2-F1
#
_cell.length_a   1.000
_cell.length_b   1.000
_cell.length_c   1.000
_cell.angle_alpha   90.00
_cell.angle_beta   90.00
_cell.angle_gamma   90.00
#
_symmetry.space_group_name_H-M   'P 1'
#
loop_
_entity.id
_entity.type
_entity.pdbx_description
1 polymer ?
#
loop_
_entity_poly.entity_id
_entity_poly.type
_entity_poly.pdbx_seq_one_letter_code
_entity_poly.pdbx_strand_id
1 'polypeptide(L)'
;MAIHPDYQGQGFGQALLYALLKSAHQRKLEWATLEVRSSNLAAISLYQKFGFQEAGRRRGYYQDSGEDALILWLGGLQKPEFEQDLAKWEGEIRDRLTYLLQEV
;
A
#
# COMPACT_ATOMS: atom_id res chain seq x y z
N MET A 1 5.99 5.06 3.17
CA MET A 1 4.89 5.55 4.03
C MET A 1 5.18 5.15 5.46
N ALA A 2 4.79 5.97 6.43
CA ALA A 2 4.93 5.66 7.85
C ALA A 2 3.66 6.06 8.59
N ILE A 3 3.24 5.23 9.54
CA ILE A 3 2.14 5.49 10.46
C ILE A 3 2.74 5.54 11.85
N HIS A 4 2.35 6.55 12.64
CA HIS A 4 2.80 6.68 14.01
C HIS A 4 2.50 5.37 14.78
N PRO A 5 3.43 4.84 15.61
CA PRO A 5 3.30 3.53 16.24
C PRO A 5 1.93 3.27 16.89
N ASP A 6 1.42 4.25 17.64
CA ASP A 6 0.12 4.16 18.34
C ASP A 6 -1.09 3.98 17.42
N TYR A 7 -0.94 4.26 16.11
CA TYR A 7 -1.99 4.17 15.11
C TYR A 7 -1.75 3.03 14.09
N GLN A 8 -0.70 2.21 14.28
CA GLN A 8 -0.47 1.05 13.43
C GLN A 8 -1.53 -0.04 13.67
N GLY A 9 -1.78 -0.88 12.66
CA GLY A 9 -2.79 -1.93 12.74
C GLY A 9 -4.25 -1.46 12.68
N GLN A 10 -4.50 -0.15 12.68
CA GLN A 10 -5.84 0.44 12.65
C GLN A 10 -6.35 0.76 11.23
N GLY A 11 -5.62 0.36 10.19
CA GLY A 11 -6.07 0.56 8.80
C GLY A 11 -5.70 1.90 8.17
N PHE A 12 -5.06 2.83 8.90
CA PHE A 12 -4.61 4.10 8.31
C PHE A 12 -3.58 3.92 7.16
N GLY A 13 -2.74 2.89 7.23
CA GLY A 13 -1.84 2.56 6.11
C GLY A 13 -2.60 2.17 4.83
N GLN A 14 -3.73 1.46 4.98
CA GLN A 14 -4.63 1.09 3.88
C GLN A 14 -5.31 2.32 3.29
N ALA A 15 -5.82 3.21 4.16
CA ALA A 15 -6.44 4.47 3.74
C ALA A 15 -5.47 5.38 2.97
N LEU A 16 -4.24 5.53 3.46
CA LEU A 16 -3.23 6.36 2.82
C LEU A 16 -2.83 5.80 1.44
N LEU A 17 -2.57 4.49 1.34
CA LEU A 17 -2.22 3.86 0.07
C LEU A 17 -3.35 3.97 -0.96
N TYR A 18 -4.59 3.71 -0.53
CA TYR A 18 -5.77 3.89 -1.37
C TYR A 18 -5.86 5.32 -1.92
N ALA A 19 -5.69 6.35 -1.08
CA ALA A 19 -5.75 7.74 -1.53
C ALA A 19 -4.67 8.05 -2.59
N LEU A 20 -3.46 7.53 -2.42
CA LEU A 20 -2.38 7.67 -3.41
C LEU A 20 -2.74 7.00 -4.74
N LEU A 21 -3.24 5.77 -4.70
CA LEU A 21 -3.62 5.02 -5.90
C LEU A 21 -4.83 5.62 -6.62
N LYS A 22 -5.85 6.06 -5.87
CA LYS A 22 -7.00 6.80 -6.42
C LYS A 22 -6.53 8.07 -7.14
N SER A 23 -5.62 8.83 -6.53
CA SER A 23 -5.05 10.01 -7.16
C SER A 23 -4.21 9.67 -8.39
N ALA A 24 -3.46 8.56 -8.37
CA ALA A 24 -2.67 8.10 -9.52
C ALA A 24 -3.58 7.74 -10.70
N HIS A 25 -4.66 7.00 -10.42
CA HIS A 25 -5.68 6.66 -11.41
C HIS A 25 -6.33 7.90 -12.02
N GLN A 26 -6.77 8.86 -11.19
CA GLN A 26 -7.36 10.13 -11.66
C GLN A 26 -6.41 10.96 -12.53
N ARG A 27 -5.10 10.84 -12.29
CA ARG A 27 -4.05 11.50 -13.08
C ARG A 27 -3.64 10.72 -14.33
N LYS A 28 -4.33 9.62 -14.64
CA LYS A 28 -4.05 8.74 -15.79
C LYS A 28 -2.64 8.15 -15.78
N LEU A 29 -2.11 7.85 -14.59
CA LEU A 29 -0.85 7.11 -14.47
C LEU A 29 -1.12 5.62 -14.71
N GLU A 30 -0.14 4.92 -15.28
CA GLU A 30 -0.26 3.49 -15.64
C GLU A 30 0.28 2.54 -14.57
N TRP A 31 1.26 3.01 -13.78
CA TRP A 31 1.98 2.20 -12.80
C TRP A 31 2.23 2.96 -11.49
N ALA A 32 2.35 2.21 -10.41
CA ALA A 32 2.90 2.63 -9.13
C ALA A 32 4.06 1.70 -8.75
N THR A 33 5.10 2.26 -8.15
CA THR A 33 6.24 1.48 -7.64
C THR A 33 6.62 1.96 -6.25
N LEU A 34 7.21 1.08 -5.45
CA LEU A 34 7.76 1.37 -4.15
C LEU A 34 8.94 0.47 -3.83
N GLU A 35 9.71 0.90 -2.85
CA GLU A 35 10.77 0.13 -2.23
C GLU A 35 10.43 -0.09 -0.75
N VAL A 36 10.64 -1.31 -0.25
CA VAL A 36 10.31 -1.68 1.13
C VAL A 36 11.40 -2.58 1.72
N ARG A 37 11.74 -2.37 2.99
CA ARG A 37 12.63 -3.26 3.76
C ARG A 37 12.14 -4.71 3.67
N SER A 38 13.03 -5.64 3.33
CA SER A 38 12.68 -7.06 3.19
C SER A 38 12.11 -7.69 4.46
N SER A 39 12.46 -7.17 5.64
CA SER A 39 11.94 -7.58 6.95
C SER A 39 10.61 -6.93 7.33
N ASN A 40 10.15 -5.90 6.62
CA ASN A 40 8.90 -5.19 6.95
C ASN A 40 7.69 -5.95 6.39
N LEU A 41 7.42 -7.12 6.97
CA LEU A 41 6.37 -8.03 6.54
C LEU A 41 4.98 -7.38 6.58
N ALA A 42 4.72 -6.53 7.58
CA ALA A 42 3.45 -5.82 7.70
C ALA A 42 3.20 -4.90 6.49
N ALA A 43 4.19 -4.13 6.06
CA ALA A 43 4.08 -3.29 4.87
C ALA A 43 4.00 -4.11 3.60
N ILE A 44 4.80 -5.17 3.46
CA ILE A 44 4.76 -6.08 2.31
C ILE A 44 3.37 -6.69 2.14
N SER A 45 2.79 -7.23 3.22
CA SER A 45 1.43 -7.79 3.21
C SER A 45 0.37 -6.73 2.87
N LEU A 46 0.53 -5.48 3.33
CA LEU A 46 -0.34 -4.38 2.92
C LEU A 46 -0.26 -4.15 1.41
N TYR A 47 0.94 -4.03 0.85
CA TYR A 47 1.12 -3.76 -0.58
C TYR A 47 0.57 -4.89 -1.45
N GLN A 48 0.80 -6.14 -1.07
CA GLN A 48 0.27 -7.31 -1.78
C GLN A 48 -1.27 -7.34 -1.81
N LYS A 49 -1.95 -6.88 -0.74
CA LYS A 49 -3.42 -6.74 -0.74
C LYS A 49 -3.93 -5.73 -1.75
N PHE A 50 -3.11 -4.76 -2.14
CA PHE A 50 -3.39 -3.80 -3.22
C PHE A 50 -2.91 -4.28 -4.59
N GLY A 51 -2.48 -5.54 -4.71
CA GLY A 51 -2.05 -6.13 -5.97
C GLY A 51 -0.60 -5.85 -6.35
N PHE A 52 0.19 -5.16 -5.52
CA PHE A 52 1.63 -4.99 -5.79
C PHE A 52 2.34 -6.35 -5.84
N GLN A 53 3.24 -6.51 -6.81
CA GLN A 53 4.06 -7.70 -7.03
C GLN A 53 5.54 -7.37 -6.91
N GLU A 54 6.36 -8.30 -6.45
CA GLU A 54 7.83 -8.13 -6.43
C GLU A 54 8.37 -8.10 -7.86
N ALA A 55 9.07 -7.02 -8.20
CA ALA A 55 9.73 -6.83 -9.49
C ALA A 55 11.26 -6.98 -9.38
N GLY A 56 11.81 -6.97 -8.16
CA GLY A 56 13.23 -7.14 -7.93
C GLY A 56 13.66 -6.81 -6.52
N ARG A 57 14.96 -6.88 -6.29
CA ARG A 57 15.58 -6.70 -4.98
C ARG A 57 16.88 -5.92 -5.11
N ARG A 58 17.07 -4.93 -4.24
CA ARG A 58 18.33 -4.20 -4.08
C ARG A 58 19.05 -4.73 -2.85
N ARG A 59 20.20 -5.37 -3.08
CA ARG A 59 21.01 -5.94 -2.00
C ARG A 59 21.68 -4.84 -1.17
N GLY A 60 21.61 -4.93 0.15
CA GLY A 60 22.26 -3.99 1.06
C GLY A 60 21.86 -2.52 0.86
N TYR A 61 20.63 -2.27 0.42
CA TYR A 61 20.15 -0.94 0.06
C TYR A 61 20.08 0.01 1.26
N TYR A 62 19.60 -0.51 2.39
CA TYR A 62 19.50 0.28 3.62
C TYR A 62 20.85 0.29 4.35
N GLN A 63 21.58 1.40 4.24
CA GLN A 63 22.95 1.53 4.74
C GLN A 63 23.09 1.38 6.26
N ASP A 64 22.04 1.71 7.01
CA ASP A 64 22.01 1.65 8.47
C ASP A 64 22.01 0.21 9.01
N SER A 65 21.39 -0.72 8.28
CA SER A 65 21.26 -2.13 8.69
C SER A 65 21.92 -3.12 7.75
N GLY A 66 22.37 -2.68 6.56
CA GLY A 66 22.80 -3.57 5.48
C GLY A 66 21.67 -4.38 4.86
N GLU A 67 20.42 -3.99 5.10
CA GLU A 67 19.25 -4.77 4.71
C GLU A 67 18.86 -4.54 3.24
N ASP A 68 18.34 -5.61 2.62
CA ASP A 68 17.79 -5.55 1.28
C ASP A 68 16.48 -4.75 1.20
N ALA A 69 16.27 -4.09 0.07
CA ALA A 69 14.98 -3.54 -0.32
C ALA A 69 14.32 -4.40 -1.40
N LEU A 70 13.04 -4.73 -1.22
CA LEU A 70 12.20 -5.25 -2.29
C LEU A 70 11.68 -4.08 -3.10
N ILE A 71 11.69 -4.22 -4.42
CA ILE A 71 11.03 -3.31 -5.36
C ILE A 71 9.70 -3.95 -5.71
N LEU A 72 8.59 -3.28 -5.38
CA LEU A 72 7.26 -3.75 -5.74
C LEU A 72 6.62 -2.85 -6.80
N TRP A 73 5.86 -3.44 -7.71
CA TRP A 73 5.16 -2.75 -8.79
C TRP A 73 3.69 -3.13 -8.81
N LEU A 74 2.86 -2.15 -9.11
CA LEU A 74 1.45 -2.31 -9.46
C LEU A 74 1.23 -1.64 -10.80
N GLY A 75 0.68 -2.37 -11.76
CA GLY A 75 0.39 -1.86 -13.10
C GLY A 75 -1.07 -2.01 -13.48
N GLY A 76 -1.44 -1.41 -14.61
CA GLY A 76 -2.81 -1.46 -15.10
C GLY A 76 -3.74 -0.57 -14.30
N LEU A 77 -3.23 0.54 -13.76
CA LEU A 77 -4.03 1.49 -13.00
C LEU A 77 -5.16 2.12 -13.83
N GLN A 78 -5.10 2.06 -15.17
CA GLN A 78 -6.15 2.54 -16.08
C GLN A 78 -7.05 1.44 -16.64
N LYS A 79 -6.85 0.18 -16.23
CA LYS A 79 -7.71 -0.91 -16.69
C LYS A 79 -9.07 -0.85 -15.99
N PRO A 80 -10.16 -1.28 -16.64
CA PRO A 80 -11.50 -1.26 -16.04
C PRO A 80 -11.60 -2.03 -14.71
N GLU A 81 -10.81 -3.08 -14.54
CA GLU A 81 -10.78 -3.86 -13.29
C GLU A 81 -10.25 -3.03 -12.12
N PHE A 82 -9.37 -2.05 -12.37
CA PHE A 82 -8.79 -1.22 -11.32
C PHE A 82 -9.82 -0.30 -10.65
N GLU A 83 -10.83 0.16 -11.40
CA GLU A 83 -11.94 0.92 -10.82
C GLU A 83 -12.76 0.07 -9.83
N GLN A 84 -12.92 -1.23 -10.13
CA GLN A 84 -13.60 -2.17 -9.24
C GLN A 84 -12.78 -2.42 -7.97
N ASP A 85 -11.45 -2.56 -8.12
CA ASP A 85 -10.54 -2.67 -6.97
C ASP A 85 -10.60 -1.42 -6.07
N LEU A 86 -10.62 -0.22 -6.66
CA LEU A 86 -10.78 1.03 -5.90
C LEU A 86 -12.10 1.05 -5.13
N ALA A 87 -13.22 0.69 -5.76
CA ALA A 87 -14.52 0.66 -5.10
C ALA A 87 -14.55 -0.36 -3.94
N LYS A 88 -13.95 -1.54 -4.15
CA LYS A 88 -13.82 -2.58 -3.13
C LYS A 88 -13.01 -2.07 -1.93
N TRP A 89 -11.80 -1.54 -2.17
CA TRP A 89 -10.94 -1.06 -1.11
C TRP A 89 -11.56 0.11 -0.34
N GLU A 90 -12.28 1.02 -1.02
CA GLU A 90 -13.00 2.11 -0.36
C GLU A 90 -14.03 1.59 0.64
N GLY A 91 -14.78 0.54 0.27
CA GLY A 91 -15.71 -0.15 1.18
C GLY A 91 -15.00 -0.75 2.39
N GLU A 92 -13.96 -1.55 2.16
CA GLU A 92 -13.18 -2.20 3.24
C GLU A 92 -12.56 -1.17 4.20
N ILE A 93 -12.05 -0.05 3.68
CA ILE A 93 -11.48 1.03 4.48
C ILE A 93 -12.56 1.71 5.31
N ARG A 94 -13.69 2.07 4.68
CA ARG A 94 -14.80 2.74 5.37
C ARG A 94 -15.32 1.89 6.51
N ASP A 95 -15.55 0.60 6.26
CA ASP A 95 -16.06 -0.31 7.27
C ASP A 95 -15.08 -0.36 8.45
N ARG A 96 -13.79 -0.60 8.18
CA ARG A 96 -12.75 -0.66 9.21
C ARG A 96 -12.61 0.61 10.05
N LEU A 97 -12.63 1.78 9.42
CA LEU A 97 -12.51 3.06 10.13
C LEU A 97 -13.77 3.41 10.91
N THR A 98 -14.95 3.00 10.44
CA THR A 98 -16.21 3.21 11.15
C THR A 98 -16.25 2.41 12.45
N TYR A 99 -15.80 1.16 12.44
CA TYR A 99 -15.69 0.35 13.68
C TYR A 99 -14.80 1.03 14.73
N LEU A 100 -13.67 1.63 14.33
CA LEU A 100 -12.77 2.31 15.26
C LEU A 100 -13.38 3.55 15.92
N LEU A 101 -14.27 4.26 15.23
CA LEU A 101 -14.94 5.45 15.78
C LEU A 101 -16.10 5.10 16.72
N GLN A 102 -16.55 3.85 16.75
CA GLN A 102 -17.60 3.37 17.66
C GLN A 102 -17.05 2.81 18.97
N GLU A 103 -15.73 2.59 19.07
CA GLU A 103 -15.06 2.02 20.25
C GLU A 103 -14.38 3.09 21.14
N VAL A 104 -14.67 4.38 20.93
CA VAL A 104 -14.14 5.53 21.69
C VAL A 104 -15.24 6.24 22.48
#